data_AF-A0A967L9H3-F1
#
_entry.id   AF-A0A967L9H3-F1
#
_cell.length_a   1.000
_cell.length_b   1.000
_cell.length_c   1.000
_cell.angle_alpha   90.00
_cell.angle_beta   90.00
_cell.angle_gamma   90.00
#
_symmetry.space_group_name_H-M   'P 1'
#
loop_
_entity.id
_entity.type
_entity.pdbx_description
1 polymer ?
#
loop_
_entity_poly.entity_id
_entity_poly.type
_entity_poly.pdbx_seq_one_letter_code
_entity_poly.pdbx_strand_id
1 'polypeptide(L)'
;LGTPGAPNSAAIPNPAPGLSGLSHSPAVPTSSDPVRITVRVDSAVPLTAVNVRHRLDDATWSNAWQITAMFDDGVGGGDEFANDGLFTATLTNYQSDNSIVQFYVQASSAGGSTIIPRPAPEAPAMWVVDNSNIPTDLRTQRFVISARDIDYTDGGGSGESKNNYAFPRLSNHYFNATFIGDENEIIHNAEIRKSGSPWTRSSGGSFARAKWKSPRDKRFRGYSKRSIDNDAGGSRAYNNRIIRYWLYLLGHPASENEFVRVIVNGGGASLREDVEPNANDFLKRNWEDGEKGELYRIDDEWWFDDAWNRQNRNADWGYKGTTEPERYHAEWIKRS
;
A
#
# COMPACT_ATOMS: atom_id res chain seq x y z
N LEU A 1 -26.34 28.81 -3.84
CA LEU A 1 -26.89 28.19 -5.07
C LEU A 1 -26.19 28.83 -6.26
N GLY A 2 -25.60 28.03 -7.15
CA GLY A 2 -24.96 28.56 -8.36
C GLY A 2 -25.99 29.07 -9.37
N THR A 3 -25.69 30.15 -10.08
CA THR A 3 -26.59 30.72 -11.10
C THR A 3 -26.45 29.92 -12.40
N PRO A 4 -27.53 29.27 -12.90
CA PRO A 4 -27.48 28.57 -14.17
C PRO A 4 -27.01 29.49 -15.30
N GLY A 5 -26.00 29.07 -16.05
CA GLY A 5 -25.42 29.82 -17.17
C GLY A 5 -24.36 30.88 -16.80
N ALA A 6 -24.15 31.16 -15.51
CA ALA A 6 -23.03 32.00 -15.07
C ALA A 6 -21.79 31.12 -14.76
N PRO A 7 -20.56 31.65 -14.93
CA PRO A 7 -19.36 30.99 -14.42
C PRO A 7 -19.49 30.68 -12.94
N ASN A 8 -18.94 29.53 -12.52
CA ASN A 8 -18.92 29.14 -11.11
C ASN A 8 -18.26 30.26 -10.28
N SER A 9 -18.87 30.65 -9.15
CA SER A 9 -18.31 31.67 -8.26
C SER A 9 -16.95 31.28 -7.67
N ALA A 10 -16.56 29.99 -7.75
CA ALA A 10 -15.24 29.47 -7.39
C ALA A 10 -14.37 29.13 -8.63
N ALA A 11 -14.73 29.61 -9.82
CA ALA A 11 -13.93 29.37 -11.02
C ALA A 11 -12.54 30.02 -10.90
N ILE A 12 -11.52 29.25 -11.28
CA ILE A 12 -10.14 29.71 -11.32
C ILE A 12 -9.82 29.99 -12.80
N PRO A 13 -9.45 31.22 -13.19
CA PRO A 13 -9.25 31.57 -14.59
C PRO A 13 -8.13 30.78 -15.29
N ASN A 14 -7.03 30.54 -14.58
CA ASN A 14 -5.88 29.79 -15.07
C ASN A 14 -5.55 28.68 -14.06
N PRO A 15 -6.31 27.58 -14.02
CA PRO A 15 -6.05 26.51 -13.07
C PRO A 15 -4.73 25.80 -13.43
N ALA A 16 -4.09 25.20 -12.43
CA ALA A 16 -2.97 24.29 -12.68
C ALA A 16 -3.45 23.06 -13.47
N PRO A 17 -2.57 22.39 -14.25
CA PRO A 17 -2.95 21.21 -15.03
C PRO A 17 -3.53 20.10 -14.15
N GLY A 18 -4.53 19.38 -14.66
CA GLY A 18 -5.05 18.15 -14.08
C GLY A 18 -4.23 16.94 -14.55
N LEU A 19 -3.84 16.07 -13.63
CA LEU A 19 -3.11 14.83 -13.94
C LEU A 19 -3.91 13.63 -13.46
N SER A 20 -3.96 12.58 -14.28
CA SER A 20 -4.62 11.32 -13.92
C SER A 20 -3.98 10.13 -14.65
N GLY A 21 -4.34 8.91 -14.23
CA GLY A 21 -3.95 7.70 -14.94
C GLY A 21 -2.44 7.44 -14.98
N LEU A 22 -1.69 7.88 -13.96
CA LEU A 22 -0.26 7.56 -13.85
C LEU A 22 -0.06 6.05 -13.91
N SER A 23 0.81 5.59 -14.82
CA SER A 23 1.19 4.19 -14.95
C SER A 23 2.62 4.03 -15.46
N HIS A 24 3.24 2.92 -15.11
CA HIS A 24 4.45 2.42 -15.77
C HIS A 24 4.20 1.09 -16.49
N SER A 25 5.07 0.73 -17.44
CA SER A 25 5.08 -0.56 -18.13
C SER A 25 6.52 -0.92 -18.54
N PRO A 26 6.92 -2.20 -18.49
CA PRO A 26 6.17 -3.34 -17.95
C PRO A 26 5.93 -3.22 -16.44
N ALA A 27 4.95 -3.96 -15.91
CA ALA A 27 4.63 -3.89 -14.47
C ALA A 27 5.83 -4.29 -13.59
N VAL A 28 6.55 -5.33 -14.01
CA VAL A 28 7.82 -5.75 -13.41
C VAL A 28 8.85 -5.88 -14.55
N PRO A 29 9.70 -4.85 -14.79
CA PRO A 29 10.74 -4.92 -15.81
C PRO A 29 11.85 -5.90 -15.45
N THR A 30 12.40 -6.55 -16.47
CA THR A 30 13.69 -7.24 -16.37
C THR A 30 14.85 -6.26 -16.61
N SER A 31 16.08 -6.72 -16.41
CA SER A 31 17.29 -5.94 -16.67
C SER A 31 17.47 -5.51 -18.13
N SER A 32 16.76 -6.13 -19.07
CA SER A 32 16.79 -5.72 -20.49
C SER A 32 15.68 -4.74 -20.86
N ASP A 33 14.67 -4.56 -20.00
CA ASP A 33 13.47 -3.83 -20.37
C ASP A 33 13.64 -2.33 -20.12
N PRO A 34 13.32 -1.46 -21.09
CA PRO A 34 13.06 -0.06 -20.81
C PRO A 34 11.73 0.08 -20.07
N VAL A 35 11.61 1.13 -19.24
CA VAL A 35 10.37 1.42 -18.51
C VAL A 35 9.69 2.64 -19.13
N ARG A 36 8.50 2.42 -19.68
CA ARG A 36 7.64 3.48 -20.22
C ARG A 36 6.70 3.98 -19.14
N ILE A 37 6.71 5.29 -18.90
CA ILE A 37 5.85 5.98 -17.94
C ILE A 37 4.88 6.85 -18.71
N THR A 38 3.61 6.78 -18.34
CA THR A 38 2.54 7.52 -18.99
C THR A 38 1.68 8.25 -17.96
N VAL A 39 1.13 9.40 -18.36
CA VAL A 39 0.14 10.15 -17.57
C VAL A 39 -0.80 10.90 -18.50
N ARG A 40 -2.09 10.99 -18.14
CA ARG A 40 -3.01 11.91 -18.83
C ARG A 40 -2.90 13.30 -18.24
N VAL A 41 -2.75 14.30 -19.11
CA VAL A 41 -2.68 15.71 -18.71
C VAL A 41 -3.82 16.47 -19.37
N ASP A 42 -4.65 17.11 -18.56
CA ASP A 42 -5.69 18.04 -19.00
C ASP A 42 -5.30 19.45 -18.53
N SER A 43 -5.32 20.43 -19.44
CA SER A 43 -4.95 21.80 -19.10
C SER A 43 -5.75 22.82 -19.90
N ALA A 44 -6.36 23.77 -19.19
CA ALA A 44 -7.12 24.88 -19.80
C ALA A 44 -6.21 25.96 -20.42
N VAL A 45 -4.92 25.95 -20.07
CA VAL A 45 -3.91 26.88 -20.60
C VAL A 45 -2.71 26.09 -21.17
N PRO A 46 -1.92 26.64 -22.11
CA PRO A 46 -0.79 25.93 -22.69
C PRO A 46 0.18 25.41 -21.63
N LEU A 47 0.56 24.13 -21.75
CA LEU A 47 1.57 23.50 -20.91
C LEU A 47 2.94 24.12 -21.19
N THR A 48 3.70 24.38 -20.13
CA THR A 48 5.10 24.80 -20.22
C THR A 48 6.03 23.60 -20.20
N ALA A 49 5.72 22.58 -19.39
CA ALA A 49 6.47 21.34 -19.34
C ALA A 49 5.64 20.22 -18.70
N VAL A 50 5.89 18.99 -19.13
CA VAL A 50 5.50 17.76 -18.44
C VAL A 50 6.75 16.94 -18.25
N ASN A 51 7.09 16.63 -17.01
CA ASN A 51 8.32 15.90 -16.69
C ASN A 51 8.05 14.78 -15.71
N VAL A 52 8.65 13.61 -15.97
CA VAL A 52 8.83 12.61 -14.94
C VAL A 52 10.08 12.91 -14.14
N ARG A 53 9.92 13.00 -12.82
CA ARG A 53 11.02 13.05 -11.87
C ARG A 53 11.26 11.66 -11.32
N HIS A 54 12.49 11.18 -11.43
CA HIS A 54 12.83 9.80 -11.08
C HIS A 54 14.19 9.70 -10.38
N ARG A 55 14.37 8.68 -9.56
CA ARG A 55 15.67 8.35 -8.93
C ARG A 55 15.75 6.88 -8.54
N LEU A 56 16.97 6.37 -8.48
CA LEU A 56 17.23 5.08 -7.84
C LEU A 56 16.95 5.20 -6.34
N ASP A 57 16.20 4.25 -5.80
CA ASP A 57 15.94 4.14 -4.37
C ASP A 57 17.19 3.68 -3.61
N ASP A 58 17.35 4.17 -2.38
CA ASP A 58 18.40 3.79 -1.45
C ASP A 58 17.88 3.85 -0.01
N ALA A 59 18.63 3.26 0.93
CA ALA A 59 18.21 3.15 2.33
C ALA A 59 18.13 4.50 3.08
N THR A 60 18.55 5.61 2.46
CA THR A 60 18.60 6.94 3.07
C THR A 60 17.87 8.01 2.26
N TRP A 61 17.33 7.68 1.09
CA TRP A 61 16.73 8.63 0.13
C TRP A 61 17.69 9.75 -0.27
N SER A 62 18.99 9.44 -0.39
CA SER A 62 20.04 10.42 -0.63
C SER A 62 20.27 10.72 -2.11
N ASN A 63 19.87 9.80 -3.01
CA ASN A 63 19.98 10.00 -4.44
C ASN A 63 19.15 11.21 -4.92
N ALA A 64 19.77 12.02 -5.77
CA ALA A 64 19.14 13.20 -6.36
C ALA A 64 18.09 12.82 -7.41
N TRP A 65 16.98 13.55 -7.42
CA TRP A 65 15.96 13.44 -8.46
C TRP A 65 16.51 13.87 -9.82
N GLN A 66 16.45 12.98 -10.79
CA GLN A 66 16.65 13.26 -12.21
C GLN A 66 15.32 13.71 -12.83
N ILE A 67 15.39 14.37 -13.97
CA ILE A 67 14.23 14.92 -14.69
C ILE A 67 14.32 14.45 -16.14
N THR A 68 13.25 13.81 -16.62
CA THR A 68 13.08 13.45 -18.04
C THR A 68 11.79 14.08 -18.55
N ALA A 69 11.87 14.76 -19.69
CA ALA A 69 10.70 15.34 -20.35
C ALA A 69 9.77 14.24 -20.88
N MET A 70 8.46 14.49 -20.79
CA MET A 70 7.41 13.65 -21.37
C MET A 70 6.80 14.33 -22.60
N PHE A 71 6.37 13.55 -23.58
CA PHE A 71 5.89 14.03 -24.88
C PHE A 71 4.52 13.42 -25.23
N ASP A 72 3.74 14.14 -26.02
CA ASP A 72 2.42 13.76 -26.59
C ASP A 72 2.41 14.17 -28.08
N ASP A 73 3.45 13.74 -28.81
CA ASP A 73 3.77 14.14 -30.19
C ASP A 73 3.81 12.96 -31.17
N GLY A 74 3.49 11.75 -30.72
CA GLY A 74 3.49 10.50 -31.47
C GLY A 74 4.88 10.02 -31.87
N VAL A 75 5.96 10.57 -31.30
CA VAL A 75 7.34 10.23 -31.67
C VAL A 75 8.29 10.21 -30.46
N GLY A 76 8.33 11.30 -29.70
CA GLY A 76 9.23 11.53 -28.58
C GLY A 76 8.90 10.66 -27.38
N GLY A 77 9.94 10.25 -26.63
CA GLY A 77 9.76 9.55 -25.35
C GLY A 77 9.10 8.17 -25.43
N GLY A 78 8.82 7.63 -26.62
CA GLY A 78 8.05 6.40 -26.82
C GLY A 78 6.54 6.61 -26.85
N ASP A 79 6.09 7.84 -27.11
CA ASP A 79 4.69 8.17 -27.35
C ASP A 79 4.18 7.58 -28.67
N GLU A 80 2.96 7.04 -28.66
CA GLU A 80 2.40 6.29 -29.80
C GLU A 80 1.47 7.15 -30.68
N PHE A 81 0.76 8.13 -30.10
CA PHE A 81 -0.23 8.95 -30.80
C PHE A 81 -0.12 10.41 -30.39
N ALA A 82 0.08 11.29 -31.38
CA ALA A 82 0.21 12.72 -31.12
C ALA A 82 -1.13 13.37 -30.69
N ASN A 83 -1.06 14.25 -29.69
CA ASN A 83 -2.15 15.10 -29.18
C ASN A 83 -3.37 14.33 -28.66
N ASP A 84 -3.17 13.16 -28.04
CA ASP A 84 -4.24 12.39 -27.40
C ASP A 84 -4.38 12.68 -25.88
N GLY A 85 -3.52 13.57 -25.37
CA GLY A 85 -3.45 13.98 -23.97
C GLY A 85 -2.69 13.00 -23.07
N LEU A 86 -2.11 11.93 -23.64
CA LEU A 86 -1.29 10.95 -22.92
C LEU A 86 0.19 11.27 -23.09
N PHE A 87 0.78 11.89 -22.07
CA PHE A 87 2.20 12.19 -22.08
C PHE A 87 3.01 10.95 -21.71
N THR A 88 4.08 10.72 -22.47
CA THR A 88 4.92 9.52 -22.36
C THR A 88 6.40 9.86 -22.20
N ALA A 89 7.10 9.12 -21.34
CA ALA A 89 8.56 9.08 -21.29
C ALA A 89 9.05 7.64 -21.09
N THR A 90 10.15 7.29 -21.76
CA THR A 90 10.79 5.99 -21.65
C THR A 90 12.15 6.13 -20.98
N LEU A 91 12.35 5.40 -19.90
CA LEU A 91 13.57 5.38 -19.11
C LEU A 91 14.36 4.10 -19.37
N THR A 92 15.65 4.25 -19.67
CA THR A 92 16.57 3.14 -20.01
C THR A 92 17.73 3.01 -19.03
N ASN A 93 17.80 3.89 -18.03
CA ASN A 93 18.94 4.05 -17.14
C ASN A 93 18.85 3.25 -15.83
N TYR A 94 17.79 2.45 -15.64
CA TYR A 94 17.56 1.63 -14.44
C TYR A 94 17.37 0.16 -14.81
N GLN A 95 18.48 -0.54 -15.03
CA GLN A 95 18.50 -1.90 -15.60
C GLN A 95 19.17 -2.93 -14.69
N SER A 96 19.71 -2.54 -13.53
CA SER A 96 20.30 -3.52 -12.61
C SER A 96 19.20 -4.30 -11.89
N ASP A 97 19.33 -5.63 -11.86
CA ASP A 97 18.41 -6.51 -11.15
C ASP A 97 18.22 -6.08 -9.69
N ASN A 98 17.02 -6.26 -9.16
CA ASN A 98 16.60 -5.83 -7.82
C ASN A 98 16.65 -4.31 -7.56
N SER A 99 16.90 -3.48 -8.57
CA SER A 99 16.83 -2.02 -8.42
C SER A 99 15.39 -1.58 -8.22
N ILE A 100 15.17 -0.77 -7.19
CA ILE A 100 13.89 -0.09 -6.97
C ILE A 100 14.05 1.34 -7.47
N VAL A 101 13.07 1.83 -8.21
CA VAL A 101 13.09 3.20 -8.73
C VAL A 101 11.87 3.93 -8.22
N GLN A 102 12.10 5.14 -7.71
CA GLN A 102 11.04 6.06 -7.32
C GLN A 102 10.75 7.04 -8.44
N PHE A 103 9.48 7.36 -8.66
CA PHE A 103 9.09 8.36 -9.63
C PHE A 103 7.80 9.09 -9.28
N TYR A 104 7.63 10.27 -9.86
CA TYR A 104 6.38 11.01 -9.93
C TYR A 104 6.42 11.93 -11.14
N VAL A 105 5.25 12.35 -11.62
CA VAL A 105 5.14 13.27 -12.75
C VAL A 105 4.73 14.64 -12.25
N GLN A 106 5.34 15.68 -12.82
CA GLN A 106 4.97 17.07 -12.63
C GLN A 106 4.60 17.68 -13.97
N ALA A 107 3.40 18.27 -14.06
CA ALA A 107 3.02 19.13 -15.17
C ALA A 107 2.93 20.58 -14.70
N SER A 108 3.41 21.49 -15.54
CA SER A 108 3.51 22.92 -15.25
C SER A 108 2.92 23.73 -16.40
N SER A 109 2.20 24.79 -16.07
CA SER A 109 1.67 25.78 -17.00
C SER A 109 1.73 27.18 -16.38
N ALA A 110 1.26 28.20 -17.10
CA ALA A 110 1.11 29.54 -16.54
C ALA A 110 0.14 29.60 -15.34
N GLY A 111 -0.74 28.59 -15.18
CA GLY A 111 -1.68 28.46 -14.07
C GLY A 111 -1.10 27.81 -12.80
N GLY A 112 0.14 27.29 -12.86
CA GLY A 112 0.80 26.63 -11.73
C GLY A 112 1.33 25.25 -12.10
N SER A 113 1.58 24.42 -11.08
CA SER A 113 2.10 23.06 -11.25
C SER A 113 1.32 22.06 -10.41
N THR A 114 1.16 20.85 -10.95
CA THR A 114 0.50 19.74 -10.28
C THR A 114 1.39 18.51 -10.38
N ILE A 115 1.39 17.69 -9.32
CA ILE A 115 2.15 16.44 -9.25
C ILE A 115 1.24 15.23 -9.07
N ILE A 116 1.63 14.10 -9.65
CA ILE A 116 1.03 12.79 -9.40
C ILE A 116 2.14 11.74 -9.17
N PRO A 117 2.07 10.94 -8.11
CA PRO A 117 1.06 10.98 -7.05
C PRO A 117 1.09 12.25 -6.20
N ARG A 118 -0.07 12.66 -5.67
CA ARG A 118 -0.20 13.87 -4.83
C ARG A 118 0.76 13.91 -3.63
N PRO A 119 1.04 12.81 -2.91
CA PRO A 119 1.94 12.84 -1.75
C PRO A 119 3.43 12.72 -2.14
N ALA A 120 3.80 12.81 -3.41
CA ALA A 120 5.21 12.89 -3.79
C ALA A 120 5.81 14.27 -3.39
N PRO A 121 7.12 14.35 -3.11
CA PRO A 121 8.12 13.28 -3.12
C PRO A 121 8.12 12.39 -1.87
N GLU A 122 7.28 12.63 -0.87
CA GLU A 122 7.26 11.88 0.39
C GLU A 122 6.72 10.44 0.24
N ALA A 123 5.83 10.21 -0.72
CA ALA A 123 5.29 8.90 -1.10
C ALA A 123 5.20 8.78 -2.63
N PRO A 124 6.33 8.55 -3.32
CA PRO A 124 6.37 8.45 -4.78
C PRO A 124 5.79 7.12 -5.27
N ALA A 125 5.46 7.04 -6.56
CA ALA A 125 5.24 5.76 -7.22
C ALA A 125 6.58 4.99 -7.31
N MET A 126 6.52 3.66 -7.37
CA MET A 126 7.72 2.83 -7.42
C MET A 126 7.55 1.64 -8.37
N TRP A 127 8.64 1.22 -9.00
CA TRP A 127 8.75 -0.10 -9.61
C TRP A 127 10.03 -0.79 -9.14
N VAL A 128 10.12 -2.09 -9.40
CA VAL A 128 11.32 -2.90 -9.14
C VAL A 128 11.72 -3.64 -10.40
N VAL A 129 13.03 -3.72 -10.67
CA VAL A 129 13.59 -4.59 -11.70
C VAL A 129 13.75 -5.98 -11.10
N ASP A 130 13.22 -7.01 -11.76
CA ASP A 130 13.34 -8.39 -11.28
C ASP A 130 13.46 -9.38 -12.45
N ASN A 131 14.57 -10.12 -12.48
CA ASN A 131 14.84 -11.17 -13.47
C ASN A 131 14.37 -12.56 -13.01
N SER A 132 13.79 -12.67 -11.82
CA SER A 132 13.42 -13.95 -11.22
C SER A 132 12.28 -14.62 -11.96
N ASN A 133 12.43 -15.93 -12.21
CA ASN A 133 11.31 -16.77 -12.57
C ASN A 133 10.53 -17.14 -11.30
N ILE A 134 9.25 -16.75 -11.23
CA ILE A 134 8.39 -17.02 -10.08
C ILE A 134 7.36 -18.13 -10.40
N PRO A 135 6.91 -18.89 -9.39
CA PRO A 135 5.80 -19.82 -9.57
C PRO A 135 4.51 -19.11 -10.00
N THR A 136 3.77 -19.73 -10.93
CA THR A 136 2.49 -19.24 -11.47
C THR A 136 1.30 -20.11 -11.05
N ASP A 137 1.49 -20.95 -10.03
CA ASP A 137 0.50 -21.90 -9.53
C ASP A 137 -0.62 -21.25 -8.71
N LEU A 138 -0.35 -20.07 -8.16
CA LEU A 138 -1.29 -19.25 -7.39
C LEU A 138 -1.15 -17.78 -7.81
N ARG A 139 -2.18 -16.99 -7.50
CA ARG A 139 -2.15 -15.53 -7.67
C ARG A 139 -0.90 -14.93 -7.02
N THR A 140 -0.24 -14.00 -7.72
CA THR A 140 0.90 -13.27 -7.19
C THR A 140 0.46 -11.91 -6.62
N GLN A 141 1.08 -11.53 -5.51
CA GLN A 141 0.90 -10.24 -4.86
C GLN A 141 2.29 -9.68 -4.55
N ARG A 142 2.79 -8.80 -5.42
CA ARG A 142 4.08 -8.15 -5.23
C ARG A 142 3.90 -6.77 -4.60
N PHE A 143 4.71 -6.48 -3.59
CA PHE A 143 4.80 -5.16 -2.96
C PHE A 143 6.17 -4.58 -3.21
N VAL A 144 6.22 -3.48 -3.95
CA VAL A 144 7.42 -2.65 -4.08
C VAL A 144 7.43 -1.66 -2.92
N ILE A 145 8.45 -1.74 -2.08
CA ILE A 145 8.62 -0.95 -0.86
C ILE A 145 10.05 -0.40 -0.87
N SER A 146 10.18 0.91 -0.63
CA SER A 146 11.47 1.58 -0.49
C SER A 146 12.42 0.86 0.48
N ALA A 147 13.69 0.75 0.12
CA ALA A 147 14.75 0.18 0.93
C ALA A 147 14.88 0.91 2.27
N ARG A 148 14.68 2.24 2.29
CA ARG A 148 14.64 3.02 3.53
C ARG A 148 13.50 2.58 4.43
N ASP A 149 12.33 2.36 3.87
CA ASP A 149 11.14 2.01 4.66
C ASP A 149 11.25 0.57 5.19
N ILE A 150 11.84 -0.36 4.41
CA ILE A 150 12.23 -1.68 4.90
C ILE A 150 13.23 -1.55 6.05
N ASP A 151 14.27 -0.74 5.89
CA ASP A 151 15.29 -0.52 6.91
C ASP A 151 14.68 0.06 8.20
N TYR A 152 13.79 1.04 8.11
CA TYR A 152 13.18 1.68 9.28
C TYR A 152 12.27 0.73 10.06
N THR A 153 11.74 -0.30 9.39
CA THR A 153 10.92 -1.34 10.05
C THR A 153 11.74 -2.40 10.78
N ASP A 154 13.06 -2.44 10.57
CA ASP A 154 13.99 -3.36 11.23
C ASP A 154 14.37 -2.79 12.61
N GLY A 155 13.61 -3.15 13.64
CA GLY A 155 13.78 -2.62 15.01
C GLY A 155 14.32 -3.63 16.02
N GLY A 156 14.94 -4.72 15.53
CA GLY A 156 15.47 -5.79 16.38
C GLY A 156 14.42 -6.51 17.25
N GLY A 157 14.90 -7.38 18.15
CA GLY A 157 14.04 -8.16 19.05
C GLY A 157 13.27 -7.29 20.06
N SER A 158 13.93 -6.26 20.59
CA SER A 158 13.43 -5.35 21.62
C SER A 158 12.30 -4.43 21.15
N GLY A 159 12.08 -4.32 19.84
CA GLY A 159 11.01 -3.47 19.27
C GLY A 159 11.36 -1.99 19.22
N GLU A 160 12.65 -1.66 19.25
CA GLU A 160 13.18 -0.31 19.19
C GLU A 160 12.89 0.36 17.83
N SER A 161 13.00 1.68 17.82
CA SER A 161 12.99 2.42 16.56
C SER A 161 14.39 2.49 15.98
N LYS A 162 14.52 2.15 14.69
CA LYS A 162 15.77 2.34 13.94
C LYS A 162 15.78 3.75 13.34
N ASN A 163 16.98 4.33 13.23
CA ASN A 163 17.20 5.65 12.62
C ASN A 163 16.40 6.81 13.26
N ASN A 164 16.13 6.73 14.57
CA ASN A 164 15.31 7.72 15.30
C ASN A 164 13.93 7.97 14.63
N TYR A 165 13.39 6.95 13.97
CA TYR A 165 12.12 7.07 13.29
C TYR A 165 10.98 7.16 14.31
N ALA A 166 9.94 7.95 14.02
CA ALA A 166 8.84 8.14 14.97
C ALA A 166 7.99 6.86 15.20
N PHE A 167 8.13 5.87 14.31
CA PHE A 167 7.31 4.66 14.33
C PHE A 167 8.18 3.41 14.53
N PRO A 168 8.30 2.89 15.77
CA PRO A 168 9.08 1.68 16.03
C PRO A 168 8.48 0.45 15.35
N ARG A 169 9.20 -0.68 15.34
CA ARG A 169 8.79 -1.96 14.72
C ARG A 169 7.36 -2.40 15.04
N LEU A 170 6.91 -2.15 16.28
CA LEU A 170 5.58 -2.54 16.78
C LEU A 170 4.47 -1.55 16.43
N SER A 171 4.82 -0.39 15.88
CA SER A 171 3.86 0.61 15.39
C SER A 171 2.90 0.01 14.35
N ASN A 172 1.68 0.54 14.30
CA ASN A 172 0.72 0.25 13.24
C ASN A 172 0.81 1.27 12.08
N HIS A 173 1.92 2.01 11.99
CA HIS A 173 2.19 2.92 10.88
C HIS A 173 2.28 2.17 9.54
N TYR A 174 1.70 2.77 8.51
CA TYR A 174 1.66 2.27 7.15
C TYR A 174 2.74 2.97 6.32
N PHE A 175 3.48 2.20 5.53
CA PHE A 175 4.50 2.68 4.62
C PHE A 175 3.97 2.70 3.19
N ASN A 176 4.49 3.63 2.38
CA ASN A 176 4.15 3.72 0.97
C ASN A 176 4.64 2.48 0.21
N ALA A 177 3.81 1.99 -0.71
CA ALA A 177 4.13 0.86 -1.56
C ALA A 177 3.48 0.99 -2.94
N THR A 178 4.04 0.29 -3.92
CA THR A 178 3.29 -0.07 -5.13
C THR A 178 2.91 -1.54 -5.02
N PHE A 179 1.62 -1.83 -5.17
CA PHE A 179 1.11 -3.19 -5.28
C PHE A 179 1.06 -3.60 -6.75
N ILE A 180 1.49 -4.82 -7.05
CA ILE A 180 1.39 -5.42 -8.38
C ILE A 180 0.72 -6.78 -8.23
N GLY A 181 -0.52 -6.89 -8.73
CA GLY A 181 -1.28 -8.13 -8.74
C GLY A 181 -1.03 -8.93 -10.01
N ASP A 182 -0.78 -10.23 -9.89
CA ASP A 182 -0.56 -11.14 -11.02
C ASP A 182 0.52 -10.63 -12.00
N GLU A 183 1.55 -9.95 -11.47
CA GLU A 183 2.63 -9.29 -12.24
C GLU A 183 2.14 -8.37 -13.37
N ASN A 184 0.92 -7.82 -13.25
CA ASN A 184 0.28 -7.03 -14.31
C ASN A 184 -0.52 -5.82 -13.76
N GLU A 185 -1.34 -6.03 -12.73
CA GLU A 185 -2.20 -4.97 -12.19
C GLU A 185 -1.43 -4.07 -11.21
N ILE A 186 -1.01 -2.90 -11.67
CA ILE A 186 -0.24 -1.94 -10.87
C ILE A 186 -1.17 -1.00 -10.10
N ILE A 187 -0.96 -0.87 -8.79
CA ILE A 187 -1.61 0.10 -7.92
C ILE A 187 -0.54 0.86 -7.14
N HIS A 188 -0.22 2.07 -7.61
CA HIS A 188 0.65 3.00 -6.90
C HIS A 188 0.00 3.54 -5.63
N ASN A 189 0.82 3.96 -4.67
CA ASN A 189 0.39 4.49 -3.37
C ASN A 189 -0.60 3.57 -2.64
N ALA A 190 -0.45 2.27 -2.87
CA ALA A 190 -0.87 1.30 -1.87
C ALA A 190 -0.05 1.56 -0.60
N GLU A 191 -0.56 1.10 0.53
CA GLU A 191 0.14 1.24 1.79
C GLU A 191 0.21 -0.11 2.48
N ILE A 192 1.37 -0.45 3.05
CA ILE A 192 1.61 -1.73 3.72
C ILE A 192 2.28 -1.51 5.08
N ARG A 193 1.97 -2.39 6.03
CA ARG A 193 2.65 -2.45 7.32
C ARG A 193 2.81 -3.88 7.78
N LYS A 194 3.80 -4.12 8.64
CA LYS A 194 3.89 -5.38 9.39
C LYS A 194 2.65 -5.56 10.28
N SER A 195 2.25 -6.81 10.48
CA SER A 195 1.13 -7.19 11.33
C SER A 195 1.55 -8.22 12.39
N GLY A 196 0.64 -8.52 13.31
CA GLY A 196 0.91 -9.41 14.45
C GLY A 196 1.43 -8.68 15.69
N SER A 197 1.65 -9.48 16.73
CA SER A 197 2.09 -9.11 18.08
C SER A 197 3.63 -9.03 18.17
N PRO A 198 4.20 -8.56 19.30
CA PRO A 198 5.65 -8.53 19.53
C PRO A 198 6.41 -9.82 19.23
N TRP A 199 5.77 -10.97 19.44
CA TRP A 199 6.33 -12.32 19.25
C TRP A 199 6.25 -12.84 17.83
N THR A 200 5.25 -12.38 17.05
CA THR A 200 4.98 -12.92 15.71
C THR A 200 5.40 -11.98 14.59
N ARG A 201 5.55 -10.70 14.90
CA ARG A 201 6.03 -9.70 13.96
C ARG A 201 7.54 -9.88 13.80
N SER A 202 8.00 -9.98 12.55
CA SER A 202 9.43 -10.08 12.21
C SER A 202 10.25 -9.00 12.92
N SER A 203 11.40 -9.38 13.49
CA SER A 203 12.40 -8.47 14.04
C SER A 203 13.18 -7.74 12.92
N GLY A 204 13.46 -8.44 11.81
CA GLY A 204 14.10 -7.89 10.61
C GLY A 204 13.11 -7.30 9.60
N GLY A 205 13.60 -6.84 8.45
CA GLY A 205 12.84 -6.17 7.36
C GLY A 205 11.73 -6.97 6.66
N SER A 206 11.45 -8.22 7.07
CA SER A 206 10.44 -9.06 6.43
C SER A 206 9.00 -8.60 6.69
N PHE A 207 8.18 -8.60 5.63
CA PHE A 207 6.73 -8.41 5.65
C PHE A 207 5.95 -9.73 5.58
N ALA A 208 6.50 -10.82 6.15
CA ALA A 208 5.87 -12.15 6.12
C ALA A 208 4.44 -12.17 6.67
N ARG A 209 4.15 -11.32 7.67
CA ARG A 209 2.78 -10.99 8.11
C ARG A 209 2.59 -9.50 7.93
N ALA A 210 1.57 -9.12 7.18
CA ALA A 210 1.33 -7.72 6.85
C ALA A 210 -0.16 -7.37 6.82
N LYS A 211 -0.47 -6.08 6.85
CA LYS A 211 -1.77 -5.54 6.45
C LYS A 211 -1.50 -4.49 5.40
N TRP A 212 -2.31 -4.46 4.36
CA TRP A 212 -2.16 -3.48 3.29
C TRP A 212 -3.51 -2.92 2.87
N LYS A 213 -3.49 -1.71 2.31
CA LYS A 213 -4.66 -1.02 1.78
C LYS A 213 -4.34 -0.43 0.41
N SER A 214 -5.32 -0.46 -0.47
CA SER A 214 -5.30 0.23 -1.75
C SER A 214 -5.75 1.69 -1.54
N PRO A 215 -5.33 2.64 -2.41
CA PRO A 215 -5.88 3.99 -2.38
C PRO A 215 -7.39 3.95 -2.68
N ARG A 216 -8.13 4.96 -2.21
CA ARG A 216 -9.61 4.93 -2.21
C ARG A 216 -10.22 4.92 -3.61
N ASP A 217 -9.55 5.57 -4.54
CA ASP A 217 -9.90 5.74 -5.95
C ASP A 217 -9.47 4.57 -6.84
N LYS A 218 -8.62 3.66 -6.35
CA LYS A 218 -8.21 2.45 -7.09
C LYS A 218 -8.17 1.23 -6.18
N ARG A 219 -9.30 0.51 -6.11
CA ARG A 219 -9.46 -0.69 -5.25
C ARG A 219 -9.04 -1.96 -5.98
N PHE A 220 -8.18 -2.75 -5.34
CA PHE A 220 -7.94 -4.14 -5.76
C PHE A 220 -9.14 -5.01 -5.41
N ARG A 221 -9.81 -5.57 -6.41
CA ARG A 221 -10.99 -6.45 -6.25
C ARG A 221 -12.10 -5.86 -5.36
N GLY A 222 -12.22 -4.53 -5.33
CA GLY A 222 -13.20 -3.81 -4.51
C GLY A 222 -12.88 -3.69 -3.01
N TYR A 223 -11.81 -4.33 -2.51
CA TYR A 223 -11.48 -4.30 -1.09
C TYR A 223 -10.73 -3.03 -0.69
N SER A 224 -11.04 -2.53 0.51
CA SER A 224 -10.36 -1.38 1.10
C SER A 224 -9.06 -1.77 1.82
N LYS A 225 -8.99 -2.99 2.36
CA LYS A 225 -7.88 -3.50 3.15
C LYS A 225 -7.82 -5.02 3.13
N ARG A 226 -6.61 -5.57 3.10
CA ARG A 226 -6.33 -7.01 3.17
C ARG A 226 -5.22 -7.31 4.18
N SER A 227 -5.11 -8.55 4.60
CA SER A 227 -4.07 -9.04 5.51
C SER A 227 -3.31 -10.18 4.87
N ILE A 228 -2.00 -10.21 5.07
CA ILE A 228 -1.12 -11.30 4.65
C ILE A 228 -0.71 -12.07 5.90
N ASP A 229 -0.85 -13.38 5.87
CA ASP A 229 -0.45 -14.29 6.93
C ASP A 229 0.54 -15.37 6.43
N ASN A 230 1.47 -15.77 7.29
CA ASN A 230 2.54 -16.73 6.95
C ASN A 230 2.29 -18.15 7.44
N ASP A 231 1.18 -18.46 8.13
CA ASP A 231 0.88 -19.82 8.59
C ASP A 231 0.79 -20.80 7.41
N ALA A 232 0.31 -20.32 6.25
CA ALA A 232 0.23 -21.09 4.99
C ALA A 232 1.58 -21.69 4.54
N GLY A 233 2.69 -21.04 4.88
CA GLY A 233 4.03 -21.51 4.55
C GLY A 233 4.65 -22.48 5.56
N GLY A 234 3.91 -22.88 6.62
CA GLY A 234 4.42 -23.71 7.70
C GLY A 234 3.59 -24.97 7.98
N SER A 235 3.94 -25.70 9.03
CA SER A 235 3.23 -26.94 9.46
C SER A 235 1.78 -26.70 9.91
N ARG A 236 1.35 -25.44 10.02
CA ARG A 236 0.02 -25.01 10.45
C ARG A 236 -0.84 -24.44 9.32
N ALA A 237 -0.44 -24.67 8.06
CA ALA A 237 -1.04 -24.06 6.88
C ALA A 237 -2.57 -24.12 6.81
N TYR A 238 -3.16 -25.20 7.30
CA TYR A 238 -4.60 -25.42 7.23
C TYR A 238 -5.36 -25.05 8.50
N ASN A 239 -4.69 -24.73 9.62
CA ASN A 239 -5.35 -24.52 10.91
C ASN A 239 -6.41 -23.41 10.83
N ASN A 240 -6.01 -22.23 10.36
CA ASN A 240 -6.94 -21.10 10.24
C ASN A 240 -8.01 -21.34 9.16
N ARG A 241 -7.62 -21.99 8.06
CA ARG A 241 -8.50 -22.23 6.90
C ARG A 241 -9.62 -23.24 7.22
N ILE A 242 -9.30 -24.33 7.92
CA ILE A 242 -10.28 -25.34 8.34
C ILE A 242 -11.30 -24.70 9.28
N ILE A 243 -10.85 -23.89 10.24
CA ILE A 243 -11.76 -23.21 11.18
C ILE A 243 -12.68 -22.22 10.45
N ARG A 244 -12.16 -21.40 9.53
CA ARG A 244 -13.01 -20.50 8.72
C ARG A 244 -14.02 -21.28 7.86
N TYR A 245 -13.61 -22.41 7.31
CA TYR A 245 -14.50 -23.26 6.53
C TYR A 245 -15.60 -23.90 7.39
N TRP A 246 -15.27 -24.34 8.61
CA TRP A 246 -16.29 -24.81 9.56
C TRP A 246 -17.27 -23.71 9.97
N LEU A 247 -16.78 -22.50 10.26
CA LEU A 247 -17.65 -21.36 10.54
C LEU A 247 -18.62 -21.12 9.37
N TYR A 248 -18.13 -21.12 8.13
CA TYR A 248 -18.97 -21.01 6.95
C TYR A 248 -20.04 -22.12 6.86
N LEU A 249 -19.64 -23.40 7.04
CA LEU A 249 -20.58 -24.53 7.00
C LEU A 249 -21.64 -24.47 8.11
N LEU A 250 -21.30 -23.89 9.26
CA LEU A 250 -22.20 -23.70 10.39
C LEU A 250 -23.08 -22.44 10.27
N GLY A 251 -23.00 -21.71 9.15
CA GLY A 251 -23.76 -20.49 8.92
C GLY A 251 -23.24 -19.26 9.67
N HIS A 252 -22.02 -19.32 10.21
CA HIS A 252 -21.36 -18.16 10.80
C HIS A 252 -20.66 -17.31 9.73
N PRO A 253 -20.74 -15.96 9.83
CA PRO A 253 -19.90 -15.05 9.07
C PRO A 253 -18.42 -15.42 9.21
N ALA A 254 -17.77 -15.67 8.09
CA ALA A 254 -16.36 -16.07 8.02
C ALA A 254 -15.58 -15.15 7.07
N SER A 255 -14.34 -14.84 7.44
CA SER A 255 -13.45 -14.02 6.63
C SER A 255 -13.11 -14.73 5.32
N GLU A 256 -13.14 -14.03 4.21
CA GLU A 256 -12.66 -14.57 2.93
C GLU A 256 -11.13 -14.75 2.95
N ASN A 257 -10.63 -15.86 2.38
CA ASN A 257 -9.21 -16.16 2.37
C ASN A 257 -8.73 -16.97 1.14
N GLU A 258 -7.55 -16.65 0.65
CA GLU A 258 -6.94 -17.25 -0.56
C GLU A 258 -5.45 -17.54 -0.31
N PHE A 259 -4.97 -18.71 -0.76
CA PHE A 259 -3.52 -18.94 -0.81
C PHE A 259 -2.92 -18.20 -2.00
N VAL A 260 -1.85 -17.46 -1.75
CA VAL A 260 -1.22 -16.55 -2.72
C VAL A 260 0.31 -16.70 -2.67
N ARG A 261 0.98 -16.28 -3.74
CA ARG A 261 2.43 -16.03 -3.76
C ARG A 261 2.67 -14.56 -3.44
N VAL A 262 3.20 -14.26 -2.26
CA VAL A 262 3.60 -12.89 -1.90
C VAL A 262 5.07 -12.68 -2.19
N ILE A 263 5.36 -11.54 -2.83
CA ILE A 263 6.72 -11.10 -3.16
C ILE A 263 6.91 -9.69 -2.61
N VAL A 264 8.10 -9.39 -2.09
CA VAL A 264 8.49 -8.04 -1.66
C VAL A 264 9.70 -7.64 -2.48
N ASN A 265 9.63 -6.50 -3.18
CA ASN A 265 10.63 -6.05 -4.15
C ASN A 265 10.97 -7.16 -5.15
N GLY A 266 12.23 -7.43 -5.49
CA GLY A 266 12.65 -8.58 -6.31
C GLY A 266 12.99 -9.83 -5.49
N GLY A 267 12.40 -9.97 -4.30
CA GLY A 267 12.60 -11.13 -3.43
C GLY A 267 11.86 -12.40 -3.91
N GLY A 268 12.07 -13.50 -3.20
CA GLY A 268 11.44 -14.78 -3.55
C GLY A 268 9.93 -14.84 -3.30
N ALA A 269 9.21 -15.53 -4.19
CA ALA A 269 7.78 -15.79 -4.09
C ALA A 269 7.45 -16.78 -2.96
N SER A 270 6.88 -16.26 -1.87
CA SER A 270 6.55 -17.05 -0.69
C SER A 270 5.07 -17.41 -0.63
N LEU A 271 4.76 -18.67 -0.27
CA LEU A 271 3.38 -19.09 0.00
C LEU A 271 2.86 -18.36 1.25
N ARG A 272 1.74 -17.65 1.09
CA ARG A 272 1.04 -16.89 2.14
C ARG A 272 -0.46 -17.08 2.00
N GLU A 273 -1.20 -16.62 2.99
CA GLU A 273 -2.65 -16.46 2.92
C GLU A 273 -3.00 -14.97 2.85
N ASP A 274 -3.75 -14.56 1.83
CA ASP A 274 -4.47 -13.29 1.80
C ASP A 274 -5.80 -13.48 2.52
N VAL A 275 -6.05 -12.72 3.58
CA VAL A 275 -7.20 -12.83 4.47
C VAL A 275 -7.91 -11.49 4.58
N GLU A 276 -9.23 -11.52 4.45
CA GLU A 276 -10.11 -10.41 4.76
C GLU A 276 -10.07 -10.10 6.27
N PRO A 277 -9.67 -8.88 6.67
CA PRO A 277 -9.73 -8.50 8.08
C PRO A 277 -11.17 -8.31 8.53
N ASN A 278 -11.51 -8.70 9.76
CA ASN A 278 -12.77 -8.34 10.41
C ASN A 278 -12.82 -6.81 10.61
N ALA A 279 -13.32 -6.08 9.63
CA ALA A 279 -13.39 -4.63 9.56
C ALA A 279 -14.60 -4.22 8.69
N ASN A 280 -14.71 -2.96 8.30
CA ASN A 280 -15.88 -2.44 7.59
C ASN A 280 -16.27 -3.25 6.35
N ASP A 281 -15.33 -3.71 5.53
CA ASP A 281 -15.65 -4.53 4.34
C ASP A 281 -16.29 -5.87 4.74
N PHE A 282 -15.78 -6.52 5.78
CA PHE A 282 -16.36 -7.74 6.34
C PHE A 282 -17.76 -7.47 6.91
N LEU A 283 -17.95 -6.39 7.65
CA LEU A 283 -19.26 -6.05 8.21
C LEU A 283 -20.29 -5.77 7.11
N LYS A 284 -19.92 -4.93 6.13
CA LYS A 284 -20.73 -4.61 4.96
C LYS A 284 -21.18 -5.84 4.19
N ARG A 285 -20.30 -6.85 4.08
CA ARG A 285 -20.58 -8.08 3.33
C ARG A 285 -21.55 -9.01 4.05
N ASN A 286 -21.54 -9.02 5.38
CA ASN A 286 -22.26 -10.03 6.17
C ASN A 286 -23.54 -9.51 6.84
N TRP A 287 -23.73 -8.18 6.95
CA TRP A 287 -24.92 -7.59 7.56
C TRP A 287 -25.40 -6.35 6.80
N GLU A 288 -26.72 -6.16 6.74
CA GLU A 288 -27.33 -4.94 6.21
C GLU A 288 -26.85 -3.73 7.01
N ASP A 289 -26.28 -2.73 6.32
CA ASP A 289 -25.68 -1.54 6.93
C ASP A 289 -24.60 -1.86 7.99
N GLY A 290 -23.98 -3.04 7.94
CA GLY A 290 -23.05 -3.51 8.96
C GLY A 290 -21.86 -2.56 9.18
N GLU A 291 -21.38 -1.89 8.13
CA GLU A 291 -20.30 -0.91 8.21
C GLU A 291 -20.67 0.39 8.95
N LYS A 292 -21.97 0.63 9.20
CA LYS A 292 -22.45 1.75 10.01
C LYS A 292 -22.57 1.37 11.50
N GLY A 293 -22.44 0.09 11.82
CA GLY A 293 -22.46 -0.43 13.20
C GLY A 293 -21.11 -0.31 13.90
N GLU A 294 -21.04 -0.88 15.10
CA GLU A 294 -19.83 -0.85 15.93
C GLU A 294 -19.10 -2.20 15.89
N LEU A 295 -17.77 -2.15 15.72
CA LEU A 295 -16.92 -3.35 15.84
C LEU A 295 -16.08 -3.26 17.10
N TYR A 296 -16.29 -4.21 18.01
CA TYR A 296 -15.42 -4.44 19.16
C TYR A 296 -14.52 -5.63 18.89
N ARG A 297 -13.22 -5.47 19.15
CA ARG A 297 -12.27 -6.58 19.16
C ARG A 297 -11.79 -6.83 20.57
N ILE A 298 -11.74 -8.11 20.90
CA ILE A 298 -11.30 -8.60 22.20
C ILE A 298 -9.78 -8.65 22.22
N ASP A 299 -9.16 -8.16 23.29
CA ASP A 299 -7.73 -8.28 23.57
C ASP A 299 -7.50 -8.51 25.08
N ASP A 300 -6.31 -8.98 25.45
CA ASP A 300 -5.93 -9.14 26.86
C ASP A 300 -5.51 -7.80 27.47
N GLU A 301 -5.76 -7.61 28.77
CA GLU A 301 -5.20 -6.48 29.52
C GLU A 301 -3.74 -6.79 29.89
N TRP A 302 -2.82 -5.86 29.61
CA TRP A 302 -1.39 -6.02 29.91
C TRP A 302 -0.89 -4.89 30.82
N TRP A 303 -0.14 -5.27 31.85
CA TRP A 303 0.62 -4.35 32.68
C TRP A 303 2.11 -4.60 32.48
N PHE A 304 2.84 -3.49 32.27
CA PHE A 304 4.30 -3.46 32.20
C PHE A 304 4.79 -2.53 33.29
N ASP A 305 5.79 -2.94 34.05
CA ASP A 305 6.54 -2.04 34.93
C ASP A 305 7.87 -1.61 34.29
N ASP A 306 8.54 -0.64 34.91
CA ASP A 306 9.82 -0.10 34.42
C ASP A 306 10.96 -1.13 34.43
N ALA A 307 10.80 -2.23 35.16
CA ALA A 307 11.72 -3.37 35.20
C ALA A 307 11.40 -4.42 34.14
N TRP A 308 10.49 -4.13 33.20
CA TRP A 308 10.01 -5.04 32.14
C TRP A 308 9.28 -6.28 32.65
N ASN A 309 8.83 -6.32 33.91
CA ASN A 309 7.93 -7.38 34.37
C ASN A 309 6.58 -7.23 33.67
N ARG A 310 5.92 -8.38 33.48
CA ARG A 310 4.69 -8.47 32.69
C ARG A 310 3.64 -9.21 33.49
N GLN A 311 2.46 -8.63 33.59
CA GLN A 311 1.25 -9.30 34.03
C GLN A 311 0.17 -9.12 32.98
N ASN A 312 -0.70 -10.11 32.83
CA ASN A 312 -1.85 -10.01 31.96
C ASN A 312 -3.10 -10.59 32.61
N ARG A 313 -4.26 -10.14 32.12
CA ARG A 313 -5.56 -10.73 32.41
C ARG A 313 -6.29 -10.93 31.09
N ASN A 314 -6.83 -12.14 30.88
CA ASN A 314 -7.66 -12.41 29.72
C ASN A 314 -8.93 -11.56 29.78
N ALA A 315 -9.45 -11.17 28.62
CA ALA A 315 -10.76 -10.55 28.55
C ALA A 315 -11.84 -11.48 29.10
N ASP A 316 -12.75 -10.92 29.90
CA ASP A 316 -13.93 -11.61 30.40
C ASP A 316 -15.18 -10.74 30.27
N TRP A 317 -16.34 -11.39 30.42
CA TRP A 317 -17.67 -10.76 30.34
C TRP A 317 -18.22 -10.36 31.73
N GLY A 318 -17.39 -10.42 32.76
CA GLY A 318 -17.76 -10.12 34.13
C GLY A 318 -18.01 -8.64 34.36
N TYR A 319 -19.02 -8.34 35.17
CA TYR A 319 -19.28 -6.97 35.61
C TYR A 319 -18.15 -6.50 36.55
N LYS A 320 -17.45 -5.44 36.17
CA LYS A 320 -16.29 -4.90 36.92
C LYS A 320 -16.69 -3.99 38.09
N GLY A 321 -17.90 -4.15 38.61
CA GLY A 321 -18.42 -3.33 39.71
C GLY A 321 -18.79 -1.89 39.30
N THR A 322 -18.82 -1.58 38.01
CA THR A 322 -19.14 -0.24 37.48
C THR A 322 -19.65 -0.28 36.05
N THR A 323 -20.46 0.71 35.69
CA THR A 323 -20.95 0.98 34.34
C THR A 323 -20.03 1.91 33.54
N GLU A 324 -18.92 2.37 34.14
CA GLU A 324 -17.94 3.25 33.48
C GLU A 324 -17.27 2.52 32.29
N PRO A 325 -17.48 2.97 31.05
CA PRO A 325 -16.96 2.30 29.85
C PRO A 325 -15.43 2.19 29.84
N GLU A 326 -14.72 3.15 30.44
CA GLU A 326 -13.26 3.15 30.50
C GLU A 326 -12.69 1.95 31.29
N ARG A 327 -13.50 1.28 32.11
CA ARG A 327 -13.04 0.06 32.82
C ARG A 327 -13.02 -1.18 31.93
N TYR A 328 -13.67 -1.12 30.77
CA TYR A 328 -13.78 -2.22 29.82
C TYR A 328 -12.96 -1.98 28.54
N HIS A 329 -12.48 -0.75 28.30
CA HIS A 329 -11.82 -0.39 27.03
C HIS A 329 -10.57 -1.21 26.72
N ALA A 330 -9.84 -1.65 27.75
CA ALA A 330 -8.58 -2.40 27.59
C ALA A 330 -8.82 -3.80 27.00
N GLU A 331 -9.99 -4.38 27.28
CA GLU A 331 -10.38 -5.72 26.80
C GLU A 331 -11.30 -5.64 25.58
N TRP A 332 -12.11 -4.59 25.47
CA TRP A 332 -13.12 -4.41 24.44
C TRP A 332 -12.82 -3.17 23.59
N ILE A 333 -11.95 -3.34 22.60
CA ILE A 333 -11.43 -2.22 21.82
C ILE A 333 -12.36 -1.92 20.64
N LYS A 334 -13.01 -0.75 20.66
CA LYS A 334 -13.79 -0.24 19.53
C LYS A 334 -12.87 0.04 18.32
N ARG A 335 -13.23 -0.48 17.15
CA ARG A 335 -12.43 -0.39 15.90
C ARG A 335 -13.12 0.32 14.75
N SER A 336 -14.45 0.34 14.74
CA SER A 336 -15.29 1.10 13.83
C SER A 336 -16.59 1.44 14.52
#